data_AF-C6BZM1-F1
#
_entry.id   AF-C6BZM1-F1
#
_cell.length_a   1.000
_cell.length_b   1.000
_cell.length_c   1.000
_cell.angle_alpha   90.00
_cell.angle_beta   90.00
_cell.angle_gamma   90.00
#
_symmetry.space_group_name_H-M   'P 1'
#
loop_
_entity.id
_entity.type
_entity.pdbx_description
1 polymer ?
#
loop_
_entity_poly.entity_id
_entity_poly.type
_entity_poly.pdbx_seq_one_letter_code
_entity_poly.pdbx_strand_id
1 'polypeptide(L)'
;MLQGILLEAGRKHGDNPMTDIVKKATGNFHSGTICFFCRDNENEAFPADYTDPLALLGDISELHLGTIQKEELRKILKREIEEDGAESVWKNRTYRKNIILSFGKLV
;
A
#
# COMPACT_ATOMS: atom_id res chain seq x y z
N MET A 1 9.42 13.40 31.63
CA MET A 1 9.53 13.68 30.18
C MET A 1 10.50 12.63 29.62
N LEU A 2 10.16 11.63 28.81
CA LEU A 2 8.93 11.22 28.13
C LEU A 2 8.60 9.76 28.52
N GLN A 3 7.32 9.45 28.75
CA GLN A 3 6.82 8.08 28.77
C GLN A 3 6.51 7.70 27.31
N GLY A 4 7.28 6.76 26.74
CA GLY A 4 6.98 6.13 25.46
C GLY A 4 5.92 5.06 25.67
N ILE A 5 4.77 5.21 25.02
CA ILE A 5 3.63 4.31 25.11
C ILE A 5 4.02 2.96 24.50
N LEU A 6 4.21 1.98 25.38
CA LEU A 6 4.19 0.56 25.11
C LEU A 6 2.73 0.16 24.84
N LEU A 7 2.39 -0.21 23.60
CA LEU A 7 1.09 -0.81 23.29
C LEU A 7 1.22 -2.34 23.35
N GLU A 8 1.08 -2.91 24.54
CA GLU A 8 0.68 -4.31 24.71
C GLU A 8 -0.85 -4.36 24.73
N ALA A 9 -1.44 -5.09 23.77
CA ALA A 9 -2.79 -5.60 23.90
C ALA A 9 -2.97 -6.89 23.09
N GLY A 10 -3.06 -8.02 23.80
CA GLY A 10 -4.16 -8.96 23.61
C GLY A 10 -4.15 -9.87 22.38
N ARG A 11 -3.53 -11.04 22.55
CA ARG A 11 -3.70 -12.25 21.74
C ARG A 11 -5.17 -12.71 21.70
N LYS A 12 -5.84 -12.72 20.52
CA LYS A 12 -6.85 -13.74 20.15
C LYS A 12 -6.81 -14.05 18.65
N HIS A 13 -6.85 -15.36 18.40
CA HIS A 13 -6.75 -16.13 17.17
C HIS A 13 -7.47 -15.55 15.95
N GLY A 14 -6.76 -15.49 14.83
CA GLY A 14 -7.24 -15.10 13.50
C GLY A 14 -6.06 -14.53 12.73
N ASP A 15 -5.41 -15.33 11.89
CA ASP A 15 -4.27 -14.93 11.06
C ASP A 15 -4.58 -13.62 10.32
N ASN A 16 -4.01 -12.53 10.82
CA ASN A 16 -4.19 -11.21 10.27
C ASN A 16 -3.07 -11.01 9.23
N PRO A 17 -3.37 -10.97 7.92
CA PRO A 17 -2.35 -10.93 6.85
C PRO A 17 -1.40 -9.73 6.98
N MET A 18 -1.82 -8.71 7.72
CA MET A 18 -1.04 -7.53 8.10
C MET A 18 0.23 -7.85 8.90
N THR A 19 0.19 -8.88 9.76
CA THR A 19 1.33 -9.25 10.61
C THR A 19 2.42 -9.98 9.83
N ASP A 20 2.04 -10.78 8.85
CA ASP A 20 2.99 -11.60 8.09
C ASP A 20 3.72 -10.81 7.03
N ILE A 21 3.09 -9.81 6.40
CA ILE A 21 3.76 -8.96 5.40
C ILE A 21 4.78 -8.04 6.08
N VAL A 22 4.45 -7.48 7.25
CA VAL A 22 5.40 -6.70 8.06
C VAL A 22 6.57 -7.59 8.51
N LYS A 23 6.30 -8.81 8.98
CA LYS A 23 7.36 -9.78 9.32
C LYS A 23 8.25 -10.13 8.11
N LYS A 24 7.65 -10.33 6.94
CA LYS A 24 8.36 -10.65 5.69
C LYS A 24 9.23 -9.49 5.20
N ALA A 25 8.77 -8.26 5.38
CA ALA A 25 9.55 -7.05 5.10
C ALA A 25 10.70 -6.84 6.11
N THR A 26 10.50 -7.19 7.38
CA THR A 26 11.55 -7.07 8.42
C THR A 26 12.64 -8.14 8.35
N GLY A 27 12.43 -9.20 7.55
CA GLY A 27 13.21 -10.43 7.67
C GLY A 27 14.56 -10.47 6.94
N ASN A 28 14.84 -9.63 5.93
CA ASN A 28 16.10 -9.79 5.17
C ASN A 28 16.52 -8.64 4.24
N PHE A 29 16.31 -7.39 4.62
CA PHE A 29 16.89 -6.25 3.90
C PHE A 29 17.82 -5.47 4.82
N HIS A 30 19.03 -5.18 4.34
CA HIS A 30 19.88 -4.15 4.93
C HIS A 30 19.05 -2.87 5.04
N SER A 31 18.54 -2.58 6.24
CA SER A 31 17.81 -1.37 6.67
C SER A 31 17.03 -0.66 5.55
N GLY A 32 15.89 -1.20 5.14
CA GLY A 32 14.89 -0.45 4.38
C GLY A 32 13.92 0.22 5.35
N THR A 33 13.99 1.54 5.51
CA THR A 33 12.98 2.29 6.27
C THR A 33 11.75 2.48 5.40
N ILE A 34 10.61 1.92 5.80
CA ILE A 34 9.30 2.29 5.22
C ILE A 34 8.85 3.57 5.91
N CYS A 35 8.77 4.65 5.14
CA CYS A 35 8.25 5.92 5.62
C CYS A 35 6.80 6.06 5.16
N PHE A 36 5.89 6.22 6.12
CA PHE A 36 4.47 6.45 5.82
C PHE A 36 4.24 7.95 5.63
N PHE A 37 4.12 8.36 4.37
CA PHE A 37 3.84 9.74 3.96
C PHE A 37 2.36 9.96 3.66
N CYS A 38 1.71 8.98 3.02
CA CYS A 38 0.28 9.04 2.73
C CYS A 38 -0.52 8.43 3.89
N ARG A 39 -1.45 9.22 4.45
CA ARG A 39 -2.48 8.73 5.35
C ARG A 39 -3.67 8.23 4.53
N ASP A 40 -4.24 7.10 4.92
CA ASP A 40 -5.44 6.60 4.23
C ASP A 40 -6.59 7.58 4.45
N ASN A 41 -7.29 7.92 3.38
CA ASN A 41 -8.54 8.63 3.47
C ASN A 41 -9.65 7.58 3.48
N GLU A 42 -10.06 7.15 4.67
CA GLU A 42 -11.13 6.14 4.84
C GLU A 42 -12.48 6.62 4.26
N ASN A 43 -12.65 7.93 4.04
CA ASN A 43 -13.86 8.51 3.44
C ASN A 43 -13.77 8.60 1.91
N GLU A 44 -12.65 8.22 1.30
CA GLU A 44 -12.52 8.15 -0.14
C GLU A 44 -13.38 7.00 -0.67
N ALA A 45 -14.32 7.33 -1.55
CA ALA A 45 -15.22 6.32 -2.11
C ALA A 45 -14.46 5.42 -3.09
N PHE A 46 -14.79 4.13 -3.08
CA PHE A 46 -14.37 3.21 -4.12
C PHE A 46 -14.81 3.77 -5.49
N PRO A 47 -13.92 3.84 -6.49
CA PRO A 47 -14.24 4.46 -7.77
C PRO A 47 -15.30 3.67 -8.52
N ALA A 48 -16.32 4.37 -9.04
CA ALA A 48 -17.40 3.76 -9.82
C ALA A 48 -16.93 3.26 -11.20
N ASP A 49 -15.86 3.82 -11.73
CA ASP A 49 -15.19 3.42 -12.97
C ASP A 49 -13.68 3.27 -12.71
N TYR A 50 -13.15 2.10 -13.04
CA TYR A 50 -11.73 1.76 -12.92
C TYR A 50 -11.19 1.18 -14.24
N THR A 51 -11.74 1.62 -15.37
CA THR A 51 -11.23 1.28 -16.71
C THR A 51 -9.75 1.66 -16.87
N ASP A 52 -9.32 2.78 -16.26
CA ASP A 52 -7.91 2.99 -15.92
C ASP A 52 -7.63 2.44 -14.51
N PRO A 53 -6.80 1.38 -14.37
CA PRO A 53 -6.46 0.79 -13.07
C PRO A 53 -5.89 1.78 -12.06
N LEU A 54 -5.26 2.87 -12.50
CA LEU A 54 -4.71 3.88 -11.60
C LEU A 54 -5.79 4.57 -10.77
N ALA A 55 -7.06 4.56 -11.20
CA ALA A 55 -8.17 5.08 -10.42
C ALA A 55 -8.29 4.39 -9.05
N LEU A 56 -7.89 3.11 -8.95
CA LEU A 56 -7.90 2.36 -7.69
C LEU A 56 -6.84 2.82 -6.68
N LEU A 57 -5.93 3.71 -7.09
CA LEU A 57 -4.96 4.33 -6.17
C LEU A 57 -5.43 5.66 -5.58
N GLY A 58 -6.58 6.16 -6.05
CA GLY A 58 -7.07 7.48 -5.70
C GLY A 58 -6.14 8.58 -6.22
N ASP A 59 -5.96 9.64 -5.44
CA ASP A 59 -4.94 10.64 -5.77
C ASP A 59 -3.52 10.06 -5.64
N ILE A 60 -2.76 10.20 -6.73
CA ILE A 60 -1.37 9.75 -6.89
C ILE A 60 -0.41 10.90 -7.25
N SER A 61 -0.87 12.15 -7.15
CA SER A 61 -0.08 13.35 -7.53
C SER A 61 1.22 13.45 -6.73
N GLU A 62 1.19 13.04 -5.46
CA GLU A 62 2.36 13.01 -4.57
C GLU A 62 3.39 11.94 -4.94
N LEU A 63 3.03 10.93 -5.76
CA LEU A 63 3.96 9.86 -6.15
C LEU A 63 4.99 10.31 -7.20
N HIS A 64 4.79 11.48 -7.83
CA HIS A 64 5.67 12.05 -8.86
C HIS A 64 6.09 11.05 -9.96
N LEU A 65 5.18 10.15 -10.36
CA LEU A 65 5.47 9.09 -11.33
C LEU A 65 5.58 9.64 -12.75
N GLY A 66 6.66 9.29 -13.44
CA GLY A 66 6.81 9.52 -14.88
C GLY A 66 5.90 8.62 -15.72
N THR A 67 5.78 8.92 -17.02
CA THR A 67 4.90 8.18 -17.94
C THR A 67 5.21 6.68 -17.98
N ILE A 68 6.49 6.30 -18.02
CA ILE A 68 6.91 4.89 -18.04
C ILE A 68 6.48 4.17 -16.76
N GLN A 69 6.70 4.79 -15.60
CA GLN A 69 6.33 4.21 -14.31
C GLN A 69 4.80 4.07 -14.18
N LYS A 70 4.03 5.03 -14.71
CA LYS A 70 2.57 4.92 -14.76
C LYS A 70 2.11 3.73 -15.62
N GLU A 71 2.74 3.51 -16.78
CA GLU A 71 2.44 2.37 -17.63
C GLU A 71 2.79 1.02 -16.98
N GLU A 72 3.93 0.95 -16.29
CA GLU A 72 4.32 -0.24 -15.53
C GLU A 72 3.34 -0.51 -14.38
N LEU A 73 2.99 0.53 -13.63
CA LEU A 73 2.03 0.44 -12.54
C LEU A 73 0.65 -0.01 -13.03
N ARG A 74 0.18 0.49 -14.18
CA ARG A 74 -1.06 -0.01 -14.82
C ARG A 74 -1.00 -1.50 -15.09
N LYS A 75 0.12 -2.02 -15.60
CA LYS A 75 0.27 -3.46 -15.88
C LYS A 75 0.24 -4.30 -14.61
N ILE A 76 0.88 -3.83 -13.55
CA ILE A 76 0.87 -4.47 -12.23
C ILE A 76 -0.56 -4.50 -11.67
N LEU A 77 -1.24 -3.36 -11.64
CA LEU A 77 -2.60 -3.27 -11.12
C LEU A 77 -3.59 -4.10 -11.94
N LYS A 78 -3.46 -4.17 -13.28
CA LYS A 78 -4.30 -5.05 -14.10
C LYS A 78 -4.18 -6.50 -13.66
N ARG A 79 -2.96 -6.99 -13.48
CA ARG A 79 -2.72 -8.36 -13.02
C ARG A 79 -3.34 -8.60 -11.65
N GLU A 80 -3.15 -7.69 -10.72
CA GLU A 80 -3.71 -7.83 -9.36
C GLU A 80 -5.24 -7.74 -9.34
N ILE A 81 -5.84 -6.92 -10.21
CA ILE A 81 -7.30 -6.90 -10.38
C ILE A 81 -7.80 -8.26 -10.89
N GLU A 82 -7.06 -8.88 -11.82
CA GLU A 82 -7.39 -10.21 -12.35
C GLU A 82 -7.18 -11.33 -11.31
N GLU A 83 -6.16 -11.22 -10.46
CA GLU A 83 -5.79 -12.23 -9.45
C GLU A 83 -6.61 -12.11 -8.14
N ASP A 84 -6.70 -10.89 -7.59
CA ASP A 84 -7.22 -10.60 -6.24
C ASP A 84 -8.49 -9.74 -6.24
N GLY A 85 -8.86 -9.15 -7.39
CA GLY A 85 -10.02 -8.28 -7.53
C GLY A 85 -9.76 -6.81 -7.19
N ALA A 86 -10.54 -5.92 -7.82
CA ALA A 86 -10.39 -4.47 -7.70
C ALA A 86 -10.58 -3.95 -6.26
N GLU A 87 -11.46 -4.59 -5.47
CA GLU A 87 -11.68 -4.22 -4.06
C GLU A 87 -10.44 -4.48 -3.19
N SER A 88 -9.71 -5.57 -3.46
CA SER A 88 -8.46 -5.88 -2.76
C SER A 88 -7.40 -4.82 -3.06
N VAL A 89 -7.26 -4.46 -4.34
CA VAL A 89 -6.34 -3.39 -4.78
C VAL A 89 -6.68 -2.06 -4.10
N TRP A 90 -7.96 -1.68 -4.07
CA TRP A 90 -8.42 -0.45 -3.42
C TRP A 90 -8.12 -0.40 -1.92
N LYS A 91 -8.41 -1.49 -1.20
CA LYS A 91 -8.14 -1.58 0.25
C LYS A 91 -6.65 -1.46 0.57
N ASN A 92 -5.78 -1.87 -0.35
CA ASN A 92 -4.33 -1.81 -0.19
C ASN A 92 -3.68 -0.56 -0.82
N ARG A 93 -4.46 0.38 -1.38
CA ARG A 93 -3.92 1.53 -2.14
C ARG A 93 -2.95 2.39 -1.35
N THR A 94 -3.27 2.72 -0.11
CA THR A 94 -2.44 3.60 0.72
C THR A 94 -1.13 2.93 1.09
N TYR A 95 -1.15 1.62 1.37
CA TYR A 95 0.07 0.86 1.56
C TYR A 95 0.96 0.92 0.32
N ARG A 96 0.39 0.66 -0.86
CA ARG A 96 1.13 0.72 -2.12
C ARG A 96 1.75 2.09 -2.38
N LYS A 97 0.98 3.18 -2.17
CA LYS A 97 1.48 4.55 -2.29
C LYS A 97 2.69 4.80 -1.40
N ASN A 98 2.63 4.36 -0.15
CA ASN A 98 3.73 4.51 0.81
C ASN A 98 4.98 3.72 0.42
N ILE A 99 4.81 2.53 -0.16
CA ILE A 99 5.94 1.73 -0.64
C ILE A 99 6.61 2.38 -1.85
N ILE A 100 5.83 2.89 -2.81
CA ILE A 100 6.33 3.64 -3.96
C ILE A 100 7.13 4.86 -3.50
N LEU A 101 6.60 5.62 -2.52
CA LEU A 101 7.29 6.78 -1.95
C LEU A 101 8.55 6.42 -1.16
N SER A 102 8.53 5.31 -0.43
CA SER A 102 9.66 4.89 0.41
C SER A 102 10.85 4.38 -0.39
N PHE A 103 10.60 3.66 -1.49
CA PHE A 103 11.66 2.96 -2.22
C PHE A 103 11.89 3.49 -3.64
N GLY A 104 11.02 4.36 -4.15
CA GLY A 104 11.03 4.79 -5.55
C GLY A 104 10.82 3.63 -6.53
N LYS A 105 10.29 2.50 -6.06
CA LYS A 105 10.12 1.26 -6.82
C LYS A 105 8.66 0.83 -6.81
N LEU A 106 8.22 0.32 -7.96
CA LEU A 106 6.94 -0.37 -8.11
C LEU A 106 7.11 -1.80 -7.59
N VAL A 107 6.21 -2.25 -6.71
CA VAL A 107 6.17 -3.60 -6.15
C VAL A 107 4.73 -4.08 -6.00
#